data_AF-A0A0R1UCS8-F1
#
_entry.id   AF-A0A0R1UCS8-F1
#
_cell.length_a   1.000
_cell.length_b   1.000
_cell.length_c   1.000
_cell.angle_alpha   90.00
_cell.angle_beta   90.00
_cell.angle_gamma   90.00
#
_symmetry.space_group_name_H-M   'P 1'
#
loop_
_entity.id
_entity.type
_entity.pdbx_description
1 polymer ?
#
loop_
_entity_poly.entity_id
_entity_poly.type
_entity_poly.pdbx_seq_one_letter_code
_entity_poly.pdbx_strand_id
1 'polypeptide(L)'
;MTDQDKKERILNKLKNIVYFTLGITVFFLSIRSIIQAHGNFGSIIANTIWLLLSLIVIVEGAIGIKKSLENIPNKARKVQIVDWIFILASLILANIAYLAGKNNLIIFFGIIFIASCIPIKEKDLQ
;
A
#
# COMPACT_ATOMS: atom_id res chain seq x y z
N MET A 1 -6.39 0.64 -27.58
CA MET A 1 -6.43 -0.05 -26.27
C MET A 1 -7.85 -0.55 -26.09
N THR A 2 -8.04 -1.87 -26.06
CA THR A 2 -9.39 -2.47 -25.98
C THR A 2 -9.97 -2.28 -24.58
N ASP A 3 -11.29 -2.37 -24.43
CA ASP A 3 -11.93 -2.26 -23.11
C ASP A 3 -11.51 -3.39 -22.16
N GLN A 4 -11.04 -4.53 -22.68
CA GLN A 4 -10.47 -5.61 -21.88
C GLN A 4 -9.12 -5.23 -21.29
N ASP A 5 -8.22 -4.62 -22.07
CA ASP A 5 -6.91 -4.17 -21.59
C ASP A 5 -7.03 -3.14 -20.45
N LYS A 6 -8.04 -2.25 -20.55
CA LYS A 6 -8.32 -1.24 -19.51
C LYS A 6 -8.81 -1.88 -18.22
N LYS A 7 -9.72 -2.86 -18.31
CA LYS A 7 -10.24 -3.59 -17.14
C LYS A 7 -9.13 -4.36 -16.42
N GLU A 8 -8.27 -5.06 -17.17
CA GLU A 8 -7.16 -5.80 -16.59
C GLU A 8 -6.15 -4.88 -15.90
N ARG A 9 -5.87 -3.71 -16.48
CA ARG A 9 -5.00 -2.70 -15.86
C ARG A 9 -5.57 -2.19 -14.54
N ILE A 10 -6.86 -1.86 -14.49
CA ILE A 10 -7.52 -1.40 -13.26
C ILE A 10 -7.52 -2.50 -12.20
N LEU A 11 -7.83 -3.74 -12.59
CA LEU A 11 -7.83 -4.88 -11.68
C LEU A 11 -6.44 -5.15 -11.08
N ASN A 12 -5.39 -5.10 -11.90
CA ASN A 12 -4.01 -5.24 -11.44
C ASN A 12 -3.60 -4.09 -10.51
N LYS A 13 -4.00 -2.84 -10.79
CA LYS A 13 -3.77 -1.71 -9.89
C LYS A 13 -4.46 -1.94 -8.54
N LEU A 14 -5.73 -2.35 -8.54
CA LEU A 14 -6.49 -2.62 -7.33
C LEU A 14 -5.86 -3.76 -6.50
N LYS A 15 -5.49 -4.86 -7.15
CA LYS A 15 -4.79 -5.98 -6.53
C LYS A 15 -3.52 -5.51 -5.81
N ASN A 16 -2.71 -4.69 -6.47
CA ASN A 16 -1.50 -4.15 -5.86
C ASN A 16 -1.82 -3.24 -4.65
N ILE A 17 -2.83 -2.36 -4.75
CA ILE A 17 -3.28 -1.53 -3.62
C ILE A 17 -3.70 -2.41 -2.44
N VAL A 18 -4.45 -3.48 -2.67
CA VAL A 18 -4.88 -4.43 -1.64
C VAL A 18 -3.66 -5.12 -1.00
N TYR A 19 -2.69 -5.56 -1.78
CA TYR A 19 -1.46 -6.16 -1.26
C TYR A 19 -0.66 -5.18 -0.40
N PHE A 20 -0.48 -3.94 -0.83
CA PHE A 20 0.19 -2.94 -0.02
C PHE A 20 -0.57 -2.64 1.26
N THR A 21 -1.89 -2.47 1.18
CA THR A 21 -2.74 -2.18 2.34
C THR A 21 -2.63 -3.30 3.37
N LEU A 22 -2.79 -4.55 2.96
CA LEU A 22 -2.67 -5.71 3.84
C LEU A 22 -1.24 -5.87 4.37
N GLY A 23 -0.24 -5.87 3.48
CA GLY A 23 1.16 -6.07 3.85
C GLY A 23 1.65 -5.02 4.83
N ILE A 24 1.46 -3.73 4.54
CA ILE A 24 1.89 -2.64 5.42
C ILE A 24 1.11 -2.67 6.73
N THR A 25 -0.20 -2.86 6.71
CA THR A 25 -0.99 -2.88 7.96
C THR A 25 -0.58 -4.05 8.86
N VAL A 26 -0.43 -5.25 8.32
CA VAL A 26 0.01 -6.43 9.08
C VAL A 26 1.44 -6.24 9.60
N PHE A 27 2.33 -5.62 8.83
CA PHE A 27 3.68 -5.28 9.27
C PHE A 27 3.66 -4.41 10.54
N PHE A 28 2.88 -3.33 10.51
CA PHE A 28 2.76 -2.40 11.64
C PHE A 28 2.06 -3.04 12.86
N LEU A 29 1.02 -3.85 12.64
CA LEU A 29 0.36 -4.59 13.71
C LEU A 29 1.31 -5.60 14.37
N SER A 30 2.11 -6.31 13.57
CA SER A 30 3.09 -7.28 14.07
C SER A 30 4.16 -6.59 14.93
N ILE A 31 4.68 -5.43 14.51
CA ILE A 31 5.61 -4.62 15.31
C ILE A 31 4.97 -4.21 16.63
N ARG A 32 3.74 -3.68 16.60
CA ARG A 32 3.03 -3.27 17.82
C ARG A 32 2.88 -4.44 18.79
N SER A 33 2.47 -5.60 18.27
CA SER A 33 2.25 -6.80 19.08
C SER A 33 3.56 -7.33 19.67
N ILE A 34 4.68 -7.24 18.96
CA ILE A 34 6.01 -7.60 19.49
C ILE A 34 6.40 -6.68 20.64
N ILE A 35 6.22 -5.36 20.48
CA ILE A 35 6.53 -4.37 21.52
C ILE A 35 5.67 -4.62 22.78
N GLN A 36 4.40 -5.00 22.59
CA GLN A 36 3.45 -5.27 23.67
C GLN A 36 3.54 -6.68 24.26
N ALA A 37 4.36 -7.57 23.69
CA ALA A 37 4.43 -8.97 24.12
C ALA A 37 5.08 -9.15 25.50
N HIS A 38 5.75 -8.12 26.06
CA HIS A 38 6.37 -8.11 27.40
C HIS A 38 7.13 -9.41 27.78
N GLY A 39 7.84 -10.02 26.82
CA GLY A 39 8.63 -11.24 27.04
C GLY A 39 7.92 -12.57 26.76
N ASN A 40 6.67 -12.56 26.27
CA ASN A 40 6.01 -13.78 25.81
C ASN A 40 6.64 -14.29 24.49
N PHE A 41 7.49 -15.31 24.61
CA PHE A 41 8.26 -15.89 23.52
C PHE A 41 7.41 -16.44 22.37
N GLY A 42 6.28 -17.10 22.69
CA GLY A 42 5.36 -17.64 21.68
C GLY A 42 4.71 -16.54 20.84
N SER A 43 4.30 -15.45 21.49
CA SER A 43 3.75 -14.27 20.82
C SER A 43 4.81 -13.60 19.93
N ILE A 44 6.05 -13.45 20.41
CA ILE A 44 7.14 -12.84 19.64
C ILE A 44 7.43 -13.64 18.36
N ILE A 45 7.54 -14.98 18.45
CA ILE A 45 7.81 -15.84 17.29
C ILE A 45 6.66 -15.77 16.28
N ALA A 46 5.42 -15.92 16.73
CA ALA A 46 4.26 -15.87 15.85
C ALA A 46 4.16 -14.52 15.11
N ASN A 47 4.35 -13.41 15.82
CA ASN A 47 4.34 -12.08 15.20
C ASN A 47 5.54 -11.84 14.28
N THR A 48 6.70 -12.45 14.57
CA THR A 48 7.86 -12.40 13.67
C THR A 48 7.56 -13.12 12.35
N ILE A 49 6.88 -14.27 12.40
CA ILE A 49 6.42 -14.97 11.18
C ILE A 49 5.45 -14.09 10.38
N TRP A 50 4.49 -13.46 11.05
CA TRP A 50 3.56 -12.52 10.40
C TRP A 50 4.27 -11.32 9.77
N LEU A 51 5.30 -10.80 10.43
CA LEU A 51 6.14 -9.73 9.90
C LEU A 51 6.85 -10.19 8.61
N LEU A 52 7.43 -11.38 8.59
CA LEU A 52 8.08 -11.94 7.39
C LEU A 52 7.07 -12.16 6.25
N LEU A 53 5.91 -12.74 6.54
CA LEU A 53 4.84 -12.94 5.56
C LEU A 53 4.35 -11.60 4.98
N SER A 54 4.21 -10.59 5.83
CA SER A 54 3.81 -9.25 5.39
C SER A 54 4.82 -8.63 4.43
N LEU A 55 6.12 -8.87 4.67
CA LEU A 55 7.20 -8.40 3.81
C LEU A 55 7.10 -9.02 2.40
N ILE A 56 6.81 -10.32 2.33
CA ILE A 56 6.60 -11.03 1.06
C ILE A 56 5.44 -10.40 0.28
N VAL A 57 4.31 -10.12 0.94
CA VAL A 57 3.14 -9.48 0.31
C VAL A 57 3.47 -8.08 -0.20
N ILE A 58 4.26 -7.29 0.53
CA ILE A 58 4.72 -5.96 0.10
C ILE A 58 5.60 -6.08 -1.16
N VAL A 59 6.51 -7.05 -1.20
CA VAL A 59 7.39 -7.29 -2.35
C VAL A 59 6.58 -7.69 -3.59
N GLU A 60 5.61 -8.59 -3.45
CA GLU A 60 4.68 -8.97 -4.53
C GLU A 60 3.92 -7.75 -5.09
N GLY A 61 3.43 -6.88 -4.21
CA GLY A 61 2.82 -5.60 -4.60
C GLY A 61 3.79 -4.71 -5.39
N ALA A 62 5.05 -4.60 -4.95
CA ALA A 62 6.06 -3.77 -5.61
C ALA A 62 6.45 -4.29 -6.99
N ILE A 63 6.59 -5.61 -7.14
CA ILE A 63 6.81 -6.25 -8.45
C ILE A 63 5.62 -5.97 -9.38
N GLY A 64 4.39 -6.07 -8.86
CA GLY A 64 3.17 -5.73 -9.60
C GLY A 64 3.14 -4.28 -10.10
N ILE A 65 3.56 -3.32 -9.28
CA ILE A 65 3.68 -1.90 -9.69
C ILE A 65 4.74 -1.75 -10.78
N LYS A 66 5.93 -2.33 -10.59
CA LYS A 66 7.04 -2.23 -11.54
C LYS A 66 6.61 -2.70 -12.92
N LYS A 67 6.00 -3.89 -13.00
CA LYS A 67 5.46 -4.44 -14.25
C LYS A 67 4.38 -3.56 -14.86
N SER A 68 3.54 -2.94 -14.03
CA SER A 68 2.53 -1.98 -14.49
C SER A 68 3.15 -0.71 -15.08
N LEU A 69 4.26 -0.21 -14.53
CA LEU A 69 4.93 1.04 -14.97
C LEU A 69 5.79 0.86 -16.23
N GLU A 70 6.37 -0.33 -16.45
CA GLU A 70 7.19 -0.65 -17.62
C GLU A 70 6.41 -0.49 -18.94
N ASN A 71 5.12 -0.80 -18.93
CA ASN A 71 4.23 -0.76 -20.09
C ASN A 71 3.66 0.64 -20.40
N ILE A 72 4.21 1.72 -19.83
CA ILE A 72 3.65 3.08 -19.89
C ILE A 72 4.64 4.07 -20.49
N PRO A 73 4.20 4.97 -21.39
CA PRO A 73 5.05 6.04 -21.93
C PRO A 73 5.55 6.99 -20.82
N ASN A 74 6.75 7.54 -21.03
CA ASN A 74 7.57 8.19 -19.99
C ASN A 74 6.88 9.37 -19.26
N LYS A 75 6.02 10.15 -19.94
CA LYS A 75 5.24 11.25 -19.31
C LYS A 75 4.19 10.74 -18.33
N ALA A 76 3.34 9.80 -18.77
CA ALA A 76 2.30 9.20 -17.92
C ALA A 76 2.90 8.34 -16.79
N ARG A 77 4.09 7.75 -17.00
CA ARG A 77 4.83 7.01 -15.98
C ARG A 77 5.18 7.86 -14.77
N LYS A 78 5.64 9.11 -14.97
CA LYS A 78 5.98 10.02 -13.87
C LYS A 78 4.78 10.35 -12.98
N VAL A 79 3.63 10.65 -13.61
CA VAL A 79 2.38 10.92 -12.88
C VAL A 79 1.96 9.71 -12.05
N GLN A 80 1.98 8.51 -12.64
CA GLN A 80 1.62 7.29 -11.90
C GLN A 80 2.58 6.95 -10.77
N ILE A 81 3.88 7.24 -10.91
CA ILE A 81 4.84 7.08 -9.81
C ILE A 81 4.47 8.01 -8.65
N VAL A 82 4.12 9.26 -8.94
CA VAL A 82 3.68 10.23 -7.92
C VAL A 82 2.41 9.73 -7.22
N ASP A 83 1.42 9.23 -7.97
CA ASP A 83 0.21 8.63 -7.37
C ASP A 83 0.57 7.48 -6.42
N TRP A 84 1.46 6.57 -6.85
CA TRP A 84 1.90 5.46 -6.00
C TRP A 84 2.65 5.93 -4.76
N ILE A 85 3.47 6.99 -4.85
CA ILE A 85 4.13 7.60 -3.69
C ILE A 85 3.08 8.14 -2.71
N PHE A 86 2.05 8.84 -3.18
CA PHE A 86 0.99 9.35 -2.31
C PHE A 86 0.19 8.22 -1.64
N ILE A 87 -0.15 7.16 -2.37
CA ILE A 87 -0.81 5.96 -1.82
C ILE A 87 0.05 5.32 -0.73
N LEU A 88 1.34 5.09 -0.98
CA LEU A 88 2.25 4.48 -0.01
C LEU A 88 2.49 5.38 1.20
N ALA A 89 2.72 6.67 0.98
CA ALA A 89 2.98 7.63 2.05
C ALA A 89 1.77 7.77 2.99
N SER A 90 0.56 7.93 2.44
CA SER A 90 -0.66 8.02 3.24
C SER A 90 -0.92 6.74 4.05
N LEU A 91 -0.69 5.57 3.46
CA LEU A 91 -0.83 4.29 4.13
C LEU A 91 0.19 4.11 5.27
N ILE A 92 1.46 4.46 5.05
CA ILE A 92 2.51 4.42 6.08
C ILE A 92 2.18 5.41 7.20
N LEU A 93 1.82 6.65 6.87
CA LEU A 93 1.50 7.69 7.86
C LEU A 93 0.26 7.35 8.69
N ALA A 94 -0.77 6.76 8.10
CA ALA A 94 -1.94 6.26 8.83
C ALA A 94 -1.56 5.18 9.85
N ASN A 95 -0.70 4.24 9.46
CA ASN A 95 -0.23 3.18 10.34
C ASN A 95 0.72 3.69 11.45
N ILE A 96 1.57 4.67 11.15
CA ILE A 96 2.39 5.36 12.17
C ILE A 96 1.48 6.11 13.16
N ALA A 97 0.47 6.82 12.66
CA ALA A 97 -0.51 7.51 13.50
C ALA A 97 -1.25 6.52 14.42
N TYR A 98 -1.57 5.33 13.92
CA TYR A 98 -2.14 4.24 14.70
C TYR A 98 -1.21 3.77 15.82
N LEU A 99 0.07 3.52 15.51
CA LEU A 99 1.07 3.18 16.54
C LEU A 99 1.21 4.27 17.61
N ALA A 100 1.15 5.53 17.20
CA ALA A 100 1.25 6.69 18.09
C ALA A 100 -0.05 6.99 18.87
N GLY A 101 -1.13 6.23 18.67
CA GLY A 101 -2.43 6.46 19.32
C GLY A 101 -3.14 7.76 18.89
N LYS A 102 -2.77 8.33 17.73
CA LYS A 102 -3.30 9.62 17.25
C LYS A 102 -4.48 9.43 16.30
N ASN A 103 -5.66 9.13 16.86
CA ASN A 103 -6.87 8.80 16.09
C ASN A 103 -7.24 9.84 15.00
N ASN A 104 -7.10 11.14 15.29
CA ASN A 104 -7.39 12.20 14.31
C ASN A 104 -6.48 12.11 13.07
N LEU A 105 -5.20 11.74 13.26
CA LEU A 105 -4.25 11.58 12.16
C LEU A 105 -4.51 10.31 11.36
N ILE A 106 -4.98 9.23 11.99
CA ILE A 106 -5.41 8.02 11.29
C ILE A 106 -6.52 8.36 10.29
N ILE A 107 -7.54 9.09 10.75
CA ILE A 107 -8.67 9.51 9.90
C ILE A 107 -8.18 10.41 8.77
N PHE A 108 -7.34 11.40 9.09
CA PHE A 108 -6.80 12.34 8.10
C PHE A 108 -6.01 11.62 7.00
N PHE A 109 -5.05 10.76 7.36
CA PHE A 109 -4.27 10.02 6.38
C PHE A 109 -5.09 8.94 5.67
N GLY A 110 -6.11 8.37 6.32
CA GLY A 110 -7.07 7.47 5.68
C GLY A 110 -7.87 8.15 4.57
N ILE A 111 -8.31 9.39 4.77
CA ILE A 111 -8.99 10.17 3.72
C ILE A 111 -8.04 10.46 2.55
N ILE A 112 -6.79 10.84 2.83
CA ILE A 112 -5.77 11.06 1.80
C ILE A 112 -5.52 9.77 1.00
N PHE A 113 -5.45 8.62 1.67
CA PHE A 113 -5.29 7.33 1.02
C PHE A 113 -6.45 7.01 0.06
N ILE A 114 -7.69 7.18 0.52
CA ILE A 114 -8.89 6.95 -0.31
C ILE A 114 -8.89 7.90 -1.52
N ALA A 115 -8.59 9.18 -1.31
CA ALA A 115 -8.50 10.17 -2.39
C ALA A 115 -7.40 9.82 -3.41
N SER A 116 -6.25 9.33 -2.94
CA SER A 116 -5.11 8.94 -3.79
C SER A 116 -5.37 7.66 -4.59
N CYS A 117 -6.32 6.83 -4.14
CA CYS A 117 -6.75 5.63 -4.87
C CYS A 117 -7.65 5.96 -6.08
N ILE A 118 -8.22 7.18 -6.16
CA ILE A 118 -9.08 7.59 -7.27
C ILE A 118 -8.20 7.88 -8.49
N PRO A 119 -8.38 7.16 -9.62
CA PRO A 119 -7.57 7.41 -10.81
C PRO A 119 -7.88 8.80 -11.39
N ILE A 120 -6.85 9.62 -11.60
CA ILE A 120 -6.94 10.84 -12.40
C ILE A 120 -7.35 10.42 -13.82
N LYS A 121 -8.44 10.98 -14.35
CA LYS A 121 -8.95 10.61 -15.68
C LYS A 121 -7.88 10.88 -16.72
N GLU A 122 -7.54 9.87 -17.53
CA GLU A 122 -6.62 9.99 -18.68
C GLU A 122 -7.05 11.08 -19.70
N LYS A 123 -8.31 11.57 -19.62
CA LYS A 123 -8.79 12.70 -20.45
C LYS A 123 -8.10 14.03 -20.14
N ASP A 124 -7.53 14.19 -18.95
CA ASP A 124 -6.87 15.45 -18.55
C ASP A 124 -5.36 15.46 -18.91
N LEU A 125 -4.89 14.41 -19.58
CA LEU A 125 -3.49 14.21 -19.98
C LEU A 125 -3.34 13.99 -21.51
N GLN A 126 -4.25 14.56 -22.31
CA GLN A 126 -4.11 14.69 -23.76
C GLN A 126 -3.42 16.00 -24.13
#